data_AF-A0A2V9YHD7-F1
#
_entry.id   AF-A0A2V9YHD7-F1
#
_cell.length_a   1.000
_cell.length_b   1.000
_cell.length_c   1.000
_cell.angle_alpha   90.00
_cell.angle_beta   90.00
_cell.angle_gamma   90.00
#
_symmetry.space_group_name_H-M   'P 1'
#
loop_
_entity.id
_entity.type
_entity.pdbx_description
1 polymer ?
#
loop_
_entity_poly.entity_id
_entity_poly.type
_entity_poly.pdbx_seq_one_letter_code
_entity_poly.pdbx_strand_id
1 'polypeptide(L)' 'MKYILRFLWSATRGYRLTPWRSPYLKWRIETYCGLKMSKIGFLEFWGFMWRERANLQRFLQWTAEMDRYARPKPKNP' A
#
# COMPACT_ATOMS: atom_id res chain seq x y z
N MET A 1 -2.18 -4.42 -12.03
CA MET A 1 -1.20 -3.30 -12.03
C MET A 1 -1.87 -1.94 -11.78
N LYS A 2 -2.87 -1.49 -12.57
CA LYS A 2 -3.49 -0.15 -12.41
C LYS A 2 -4.08 0.13 -11.02
N TYR A 3 -4.70 -0.86 -10.38
CA TYR A 3 -5.28 -0.74 -9.03
C TYR A 3 -4.22 -0.55 -7.94
N ILE A 4 -3.08 -1.22 -8.08
CA ILE A 4 -1.92 -1.12 -7.18
C ILE A 4 -1.37 0.31 -7.20
N LEU A 5 -1.11 0.82 -8.40
CA LEU A 5 -0.60 2.18 -8.58
C LEU A 5 -1.60 3.22 -8.06
N ARG A 6 -2.90 3.00 -8.28
CA ARG A 6 -3.95 3.88 -7.76
C ARG A 6 -4.05 3.83 -6.23
N PHE A 7 -3.92 2.66 -5.62
CA PHE A 7 -3.86 2.52 -4.16
C PHE A 7 -2.65 3.26 -3.59
N LEU A 8 -1.45 3.00 -4.13
CA LEU A 8 -0.23 3.70 -3.72
C LEU A 8 -0.37 5.22 -3.89
N TRP A 9 -0.93 5.67 -5.01
CA TRP A 9 -1.18 7.08 -5.28
C TRP A 9 -2.14 7.74 -4.28
N SER A 10 -3.18 7.01 -3.87
CA SER A 10 -4.11 7.46 -2.82
C SER A 10 -3.48 7.41 -1.43
N ALA A 11 -2.71 6.36 -1.13
CA ALA A 11 -2.08 6.16 0.17
C ALA A 11 -0.89 7.09 0.41
N THR A 12 -0.27 7.59 -0.65
CA THR A 12 0.81 8.59 -0.64
C THR A 12 0.30 9.99 -0.98
N ARG A 13 -1.02 10.22 -1.02
CA ARG A 13 -1.59 11.53 -1.33
C ARG A 13 -1.10 12.57 -0.31
N GLY A 14 -0.45 13.63 -0.79
CA GLY A 14 0.22 14.65 0.04
C GLY A 14 1.71 14.39 0.31
N TYR A 15 2.20 13.16 0.08
CA TYR A 15 3.58 12.74 0.32
C TYR A 15 4.14 11.90 -0.84
N ARG A 16 3.71 12.19 -2.07
CA ARG A 16 4.01 11.36 -3.25
C ARG A 16 5.52 11.23 -3.53
N LEU A 17 6.27 12.28 -3.25
CA LEU A 17 7.74 12.32 -3.39
C LEU A 17 8.47 11.80 -2.15
N THR A 18 7.76 11.64 -1.03
CA THR A 18 8.31 11.20 0.26
C THR A 18 7.39 10.14 0.91
N PRO A 19 7.18 8.97 0.30
CA PRO A 19 6.24 7.97 0.78
C PRO A 19 6.49 7.53 2.24
N TRP A 20 7.74 7.53 2.68
CA TRP A 20 8.15 7.24 4.07
C TRP A 20 7.59 8.25 5.11
N ARG A 21 7.22 9.46 4.67
CA ARG A 21 6.56 10.45 5.53
C ARG A 21 5.05 10.28 5.61
N SER A 22 4.41 9.53 4.70
CA SER A 22 2.96 9.33 4.73
C SER A 22 2.55 8.54 5.99
N PRO A 23 1.78 9.14 6.91
CA PRO A 23 1.29 8.42 8.09
C PRO A 23 0.37 7.26 7.71
N TYR A 24 -0.47 7.48 6.69
CA TYR A 24 -1.43 6.48 6.23
C TYR A 24 -0.75 5.26 5.59
N LEU A 25 0.27 5.49 4.77
CA LEU A 25 1.02 4.38 4.17
C LEU A 25 1.74 3.57 5.25
N LYS A 26 2.38 4.26 6.21
CA LYS A 26 3.04 3.62 7.35
C LYS A 26 2.08 2.77 8.17
N TRP A 27 0.91 3.32 8.50
CA TRP A 27 -0.11 2.60 9.24
C TRP A 27 -0.64 1.37 8.49
N ARG A 28 -0.85 1.50 7.17
CA ARG A 28 -1.25 0.36 6.34
C ARG A 28 -0.21 -0.74 6.36
N ILE A 29 1.06 -0.40 6.16
CA ILE A 29 2.11 -1.41 6.16
C ILE A 29 2.31 -2.00 7.56
N GLU A 30 2.22 -1.19 8.63
CA GLU A 30 2.25 -1.66 10.02
C GLU A 30 1.15 -2.68 10.30
N THR A 31 -0.05 -2.48 9.76
CA THR A 31 -1.17 -3.42 9.90
C THR A 31 -0.91 -4.76 9.20
N TYR A 32 -0.30 -4.75 8.01
CA TYR A 32 -0.10 -5.98 7.22
C TYR A 32 1.20 -6.72 7.55
N CYS A 33 2.27 -6.01 7.88
CA CYS A 33 3.56 -6.61 8.23
C CYS A 33 3.79 -6.72 9.75
N GLY A 34 2.92 -6.15 10.59
CA GLY A 34 3.03 -6.24 12.06
C GLY A 34 4.24 -5.53 12.66
N LEU A 35 4.90 -4.64 11.91
CA LEU A 35 6.14 -3.97 12.29
C LEU A 35 5.90 -2.49 12.54
N LYS A 36 6.39 -1.98 13.68
CA LYS A 36 6.26 -0.58 14.06
C LYS A 36 6.96 0.33 13.05
N MET A 37 6.19 1.04 12.23
CA MET A 37 6.70 1.93 11.19
C MET A 37 6.97 3.36 11.67
N SER A 38 6.66 3.65 12.93
CA SER A 38 6.73 4.99 13.52
C SER A 38 8.09 5.68 13.36
N LYS A 39 9.20 4.94 13.37
CA LYS A 39 10.57 5.49 13.38
C LYS A 39 11.41 5.18 12.12
N ILE A 40 10.82 4.64 11.07
CA ILE A 40 11.59 4.18 9.90
C ILE A 40 12.08 5.37 9.07
N GLY A 41 13.39 5.46 8.85
CA GLY A 41 14.02 6.45 7.95
C GLY A 41 13.89 6.11 6.45
N PHE A 42 14.46 6.95 5.58
CA PHE A 42 14.42 6.75 4.11
C PHE A 42 15.02 5.41 3.67
N LEU A 43 16.24 5.10 4.13
CA LEU A 43 16.97 3.89 3.75
C LEU A 43 16.29 2.64 4.31
N GLU A 44 15.87 2.69 5.57
CA GLU A 44 15.17 1.59 6.22
C GLU A 44 13.84 1.30 5.55
N PHE A 45 13.11 2.35 5.11
CA PHE A 45 11.85 2.20 4.39
C PHE A 45 12.06 1.47 3.06
N TRP A 46 13.12 1.81 2.32
CA TRP A 46 13.43 1.17 1.04
C TRP A 46 13.95 -0.26 1.20
N GLY A 47 14.86 -0.49 2.15
CA GLY A 47 15.34 -1.84 2.49
C GLY A 47 14.21 -2.74 2.96
N PHE A 48 13.29 -2.21 3.76
CA PHE A 48 12.08 -2.91 4.18
C PHE A 48 11.17 -3.22 3.00
N MET A 49 10.86 -2.24 2.15
CA MET A 49 10.02 -2.45 0.97
C MET A 49 10.59 -3.55 0.06
N TRP A 50 11.92 -3.64 -0.02
CA TRP A 50 12.58 -4.68 -0.80
C TRP A 50 12.53 -6.05 -0.12
N ARG A 51 12.76 -6.11 1.19
CA ARG A 51 12.73 -7.34 1.98
C ARG A 51 11.33 -7.95 2.06
N GLU A 52 10.33 -7.13 2.33
CA GLU A 52 8.92 -7.52 2.43
C GLU A 52 8.19 -7.47 1.08
N ARG A 53 8.92 -7.35 -0.05
CA ARG A 53 8.32 -7.22 -1.38
C ARG A 53 7.35 -8.35 -1.70
N ALA A 54 7.62 -9.57 -1.23
CA ALA A 54 6.77 -10.72 -1.44
C ALA A 54 5.44 -10.59 -0.70
N ASN A 55 5.48 -10.14 0.56
CA ASN A 55 4.28 -9.87 1.37
C ASN A 55 3.50 -8.67 0.83
N LEU A 56 4.20 -7.60 0.44
CA LEU A 56 3.59 -6.44 -0.21
C LEU A 56 2.93 -6.83 -1.54
N GLN A 57 3.57 -7.67 -2.36
CA GLN A 57 2.96 -8.17 -3.59
C GLN A 57 1.66 -8.95 -3.32
N ARG A 58 1.65 -9.81 -2.30
CA ARG A 58 0.47 -10.59 -1.90
C ARG A 58 -0.64 -9.68 -1.37
N PHE A 59 -0.30 -8.70 -0.54
CA PHE A 59 -1.21 -7.65 -0.08
C PHE A 59 -1.79 -6.84 -1.25
N LEU A 60 -0.96 -6.44 -2.20
CA LEU A 60 -1.38 -5.65 -3.36
C LEU A 60 -2.28 -6.46 -4.31
N GLN A 61 -2.02 -7.76 -4.47
CA GLN A 61 -2.93 -8.66 -5.19
C GLN A 61 -4.29 -8.76 -4.50
N TRP A 62 -4.29 -9.00 -3.18
CA TRP A 62 -5.52 -9.01 -2.37
C TRP A 62 -6.27 -7.67 -2.45
N THR A 63 -5.56 -6.55 -2.42
CA THR A 63 -6.17 -5.21 -2.54
C THR A 63 -6.80 -5.01 -3.92
N ALA A 64 -6.17 -5.51 -4.98
CA ALA A 64 -6.75 -5.48 -6.33
C ALA A 64 -8.01 -6.36 -6.43
N GLU A 65 -8.07 -7.45 -5.68
CA GLU A 65 -9.26 -8.28 -5.56
C GLU A 65 -10.36 -7.54 -4.78
N MET A 66 -10.03 -6.91 -3.65
CA MET A 66 -10.94 -6.08 -2.87
C MET A 66 -11.52 -4.90 -3.67
N ASP A 67 -10.75 -4.26 -4.56
CA ASP A 67 -11.28 -3.18 -5.42
C ASP A 67 -12.33 -3.71 -6.41
N ARG A 68 -12.19 -4.96 -6.90
CA ARG A 68 -13.22 -5.63 -7.69
C ARG A 68 -14.50 -5.86 -6.89
N TYR A 69 -14.40 -6.20 -5.60
CA TYR A 69 -15.57 -6.33 -4.73
C TYR A 69 -16.18 -4.99 -4.34
N ALA A 70 -15.37 -3.96 -4.10
CA ALA A 70 -15.81 -2.62 -3.73
C ALA A 70 -16.51 -1.87 -4.87
N ARG A 71 -16.20 -2.23 -6.12
CA ARG A 71 -16.92 -1.78 -7.32
C ARG A 71 -17.58 -2.98 -7.97
N PRO A 72 -18.70 -3.49 -7.43
CA PRO A 72 -19.48 -4.45 -8.18
C PRO A 72 -19.81 -3.82 -9.53
N LYS A 73 -19.50 -4.54 -10.63
CA LYS A 73 -19.96 -4.11 -11.96
C LYS A 73 -21.46 -3.81 -11.82
N PRO A 74 -21.95 -2.62 -12.20
CA PRO A 74 -23.37 -2.39 -12.22
C PRO A 74 -23.97 -3.50 -13.08
N LYS A 75 -24.82 -4.32 -12.45
CA LYS A 75 -25.61 -5.32 -13.17
C LYS A 75 -26.60 -4.49 -13.98
N ASN A 76 -26.20 -4.13 -15.20
CA ASN A 76 -27.11 -3.44 -16.11
C ASN A 76 -28.31 -4.38 -16.33
N PRO A 77 -29.55 -3.89 -16.16
CA PRO A 77 -30.75 -4.65 -16.45
C PRO A 77 -30.84 -5.01 -17.93
#